data_AF-A0A842Y040-F1
#
_entry.id   AF-A0A842Y040-F1
#
_cell.length_a   1.000
_cell.length_b   1.000
_cell.length_c   1.000
_cell.angle_alpha   90.00
_cell.angle_beta   90.00
_cell.angle_gamma   90.00
#
_symmetry.space_group_name_H-M   'P 1'
#
loop_
_entity.id
_entity.type
_entity.pdbx_description
1 polymer ?
#
loop_
_entity_poly.entity_id
_entity_poly.type
_entity_poly.pdbx_seq_one_letter_code
_entity_poly.pdbx_strand_id
1 'polypeptide(L)'
;MIKILPLVSLSGALVFLITSIHPVLAEEDITRHLICPCECAMIISTCDCPTARQVKNEIMHLTNSGFSERQVYSALQKGYGEGIIAHPDRIGKTSLWIPGILLVIFLIFVGYIVSRKPNPGVIPIPGREKYERQFQEEYRNFILELEDK
;
A
#
# COMPACT_ATOMS: atom_id res chain seq x y z
N MET A 1 3.02 23.65 18.70
CA MET A 1 2.65 24.01 17.31
C MET A 1 3.57 23.27 16.34
N ILE A 2 3.40 21.97 16.10
CA ILE A 2 2.67 21.37 14.96
C ILE A 2 2.99 22.10 13.63
N LYS A 3 4.17 21.81 13.08
CA LYS A 3 4.61 22.16 11.71
C LYS A 3 4.80 20.92 10.82
N ILE A 4 4.27 19.77 11.23
CA ILE A 4 4.35 18.50 10.48
C ILE A 4 3.09 18.21 9.65
N LEU A 5 2.01 18.96 9.91
CA LEU A 5 0.73 18.80 9.22
C LEU A 5 0.79 19.07 7.69
N PRO A 6 1.51 20.09 7.18
CA PRO A 6 1.58 20.30 5.73
C PRO A 6 2.52 19.31 5.03
N LEU A 7 3.53 18.77 5.73
CA LEU A 7 4.50 17.85 5.13
C LEU A 7 3.89 16.47 4.88
N VAL A 8 3.07 15.99 5.82
CA VAL A 8 2.34 14.71 5.69
C VAL A 8 1.21 14.82 4.66
N SER A 9 0.55 15.98 4.56
CA SER A 9 -0.48 16.23 3.53
C SER A 9 0.12 16.26 2.11
N LEU A 10 1.33 16.81 1.95
CA LEU A 10 2.01 16.86 0.65
C LEU A 10 2.57 15.49 0.24
N SER A 11 3.06 14.68 1.19
CA SER A 11 3.50 13.31 0.90
C SER A 11 2.32 12.37 0.63
N GLY A 12 1.19 12.55 1.33
CA GLY A 12 -0.01 11.74 1.12
C GLY A 12 -0.62 11.91 -0.28
N ALA A 13 -0.65 13.15 -0.78
CA ALA A 13 -1.08 13.44 -2.15
C ALA A 13 -0.13 12.83 -3.20
N LEU A 14 1.18 12.81 -2.93
CA LEU A 14 2.16 12.20 -3.83
C LEU A 14 2.03 10.67 -3.88
N VAL A 15 1.78 10.00 -2.75
CA VAL A 15 1.58 8.54 -2.72
C VAL A 15 0.32 8.12 -3.47
N PHE A 16 -0.76 8.92 -3.39
CA PHE A 16 -2.00 8.66 -4.13
C PHE A 16 -1.84 8.78 -5.66
N LEU A 17 -0.88 9.59 -6.13
CA LEU A 17 -0.60 9.73 -7.55
C LEU A 17 0.20 8.54 -8.11
N ILE A 18 1.01 7.87 -7.30
CA ILE A 18 1.87 6.77 -7.75
C ILE A 18 1.07 5.45 -7.87
N THR A 19 -0.03 5.28 -7.13
CA THR A 19 -0.91 4.10 -7.23
C THR A 19 -1.68 4.00 -8.55
N SER A 20 -1.65 5.02 -9.41
CA SER A 20 -2.28 4.96 -10.74
C SER A 20 -1.38 4.37 -11.83
N ILE A 21 -0.11 4.08 -11.53
CA ILE A 21 0.81 3.45 -12.48
C ILE A 21 0.61 1.93 -12.39
N HIS A 22 -0.48 1.45 -12.98
CA HIS A 22 -0.57 0.04 -13.31
C HIS A 22 0.52 -0.24 -14.35
N PRO A 23 1.46 -1.19 -14.11
CA PRO A 23 2.32 -1.64 -15.18
C PRO A 23 1.41 -2.20 -16.26
N VAL A 24 1.36 -1.51 -17.41
CA VAL A 24 0.90 -2.09 -18.68
C VAL A 24 1.92 -3.17 -19.00
N LEU A 25 1.75 -4.32 -18.36
CA LEU A 25 2.39 -5.57 -18.74
C LEU A 25 1.96 -5.83 -20.17
N ALA A 26 2.94 -6.19 -20.99
CA ALA A 26 2.82 -6.40 -22.42
C ALA A 26 1.50 -7.12 -22.74
N GLU A 27 0.80 -6.62 -23.76
CA GLU A 27 -0.39 -7.21 -24.36
C GLU A 27 -0.01 -8.55 -24.98
N GLU A 28 0.25 -9.53 -24.12
CA GLU A 28 0.32 -10.92 -24.50
C GLU A 28 -1.06 -11.31 -25.02
N ASP A 29 -1.04 -11.84 -26.25
CA ASP A 29 -2.22 -12.16 -27.04
C ASP A 29 -3.19 -13.03 -26.23
N ILE A 30 -4.20 -12.39 -25.63
CA ILE A 30 -5.20 -12.93 -24.71
C ILE A 30 -5.82 -14.22 -25.27
N THR A 31 -5.93 -14.28 -26.61
CA THR A 31 -6.50 -15.42 -27.34
C THR A 31 -5.70 -16.72 -27.23
N ARG A 32 -4.40 -16.66 -26.89
CA ARG A 32 -3.52 -17.85 -26.77
C ARG A 32 -3.75 -18.64 -25.49
N HIS A 33 -4.36 -18.02 -24.48
CA HIS A 33 -4.66 -18.66 -23.20
C HIS A 33 -6.12 -19.11 -23.09
N LEU A 34 -6.89 -18.93 -24.17
CA LEU A 34 -8.31 -19.22 -24.21
C LEU A 34 -8.60 -20.45 -25.08
N ILE A 35 -9.46 -21.32 -24.57
CA ILE A 35 -9.99 -22.48 -25.25
C ILE A 35 -11.34 -22.09 -25.88
N CYS A 36 -11.54 -22.45 -27.14
CA CYS A 36 -12.82 -22.26 -27.81
C CYS A 36 -13.89 -23.08 -27.08
N PRO A 37 -15.03 -22.47 -26.69
CA PRO A 37 -16.15 -23.20 -26.06
C PRO A 37 -16.92 -24.09 -27.05
N CYS A 38 -16.46 -24.18 -28.30
CA CYS A 38 -16.97 -25.10 -29.31
C CYS A 38 -16.49 -26.54 -29.05
N GLU A 39 -17.15 -27.51 -29.68
CA GLU A 39 -16.82 -28.96 -29.58
C GLU A 39 -15.36 -29.29 -29.97
N CYS A 40 -14.67 -28.38 -30.65
CA CYS A 40 -13.28 -28.55 -31.03
C CYS A 40 -12.30 -28.40 -29.85
N ALA A 41 -12.67 -27.67 -28.78
CA ALA A 41 -11.84 -27.40 -27.60
C ALA A 41 -10.38 -26.98 -27.90
N MET A 42 -10.15 -26.32 -29.05
CA MET A 42 -8.83 -25.82 -29.47
C MET A 42 -8.59 -24.39 -28.97
N ILE A 43 -7.34 -23.96 -28.97
CA ILE A 43 -6.97 -22.57 -28.63
C ILE A 43 -7.67 -21.60 -29.60
N ILE A 44 -8.26 -20.52 -29.07
CA ILE A 44 -9.03 -19.56 -29.87
C ILE A 44 -8.15 -18.91 -30.95
N SER A 45 -6.86 -18.67 -30.68
CA SER A 45 -5.93 -18.10 -31.66
C SER A 45 -5.81 -18.92 -32.95
N THR A 46 -5.91 -20.26 -32.87
CA THR A 46 -5.76 -21.17 -34.02
C THR A 46 -7.08 -21.69 -34.59
N CYS A 47 -8.21 -21.31 -33.99
CA CYS A 47 -9.54 -21.74 -34.40
C CYS A 47 -10.29 -20.61 -35.14
N ASP A 48 -10.89 -20.93 -36.29
CA ASP A 48 -11.68 -19.99 -37.12
C ASP A 48 -13.16 -20.40 -37.25
N CYS A 49 -13.71 -21.05 -36.23
CA CYS A 49 -15.14 -21.32 -36.16
C CYS A 49 -15.94 -20.02 -35.85
N PRO A 50 -17.24 -19.96 -36.15
CA PRO A 50 -18.07 -18.77 -35.90
C PRO A 50 -18.03 -18.33 -34.43
N THR A 51 -18.01 -19.28 -33.50
CA THR A 51 -17.90 -19.02 -32.06
C THR A 51 -16.55 -18.40 -31.70
N ALA A 52 -15.44 -18.90 -32.25
CA ALA A 52 -14.11 -18.33 -32.02
C ALA A 52 -14.03 -16.89 -32.53
N ARG A 53 -14.63 -16.58 -33.70
CA ARG A 53 -14.71 -15.22 -34.21
C ARG A 53 -15.53 -14.29 -33.32
N GLN A 54 -16.63 -14.77 -32.77
CA GLN A 54 -17.45 -14.01 -31.83
C GLN A 54 -16.66 -13.66 -30.56
N VAL A 55 -15.97 -14.64 -29.97
CA VAL A 55 -15.14 -14.42 -28.77
C VAL A 55 -13.97 -13.48 -29.06
N LYS A 56 -13.29 -13.61 -30.22
CA LYS A 56 -12.23 -12.67 -30.65
C LYS A 56 -12.74 -11.23 -30.75
N ASN A 57 -13.92 -11.03 -31.31
CA ASN A 57 -14.54 -9.71 -31.41
C ASN A 57 -14.90 -9.13 -30.03
N GLU A 58 -15.37 -9.97 -29.12
CA GLU A 58 -15.69 -9.57 -27.74
C GLU A 58 -14.42 -9.17 -26.97
N ILE A 59 -13.33 -9.94 -27.11
CA ILE A 59 -12.02 -9.59 -26.55
C ILE A 59 -11.56 -8.23 -27.09
N MET A 60 -11.59 -8.03 -28.41
CA MET A 60 -11.24 -6.75 -29.02
C MET A 60 -12.08 -5.61 -28.47
N HIS A 61 -13.39 -5.80 -28.31
CA HIS A 61 -14.27 -4.77 -27.78
C HIS A 61 -13.91 -4.40 -26.33
N LEU A 62 -13.65 -5.40 -25.48
CA LEU A 62 -13.28 -5.18 -24.08
C LEU A 62 -11.89 -4.51 -23.98
N THR A 63 -10.91 -4.96 -24.75
CA THR A 63 -9.57 -4.33 -24.78
C THR A 63 -9.66 -2.88 -25.27
N ASN A 64 -10.39 -2.61 -26.34
CA ASN A 64 -10.61 -1.25 -26.86
C ASN A 64 -11.37 -0.35 -25.87
N SER A 65 -12.18 -0.93 -25.00
CA SER A 65 -12.90 -0.23 -23.93
C SER A 65 -12.00 0.08 -22.72
N GLY A 66 -10.72 -0.28 -22.76
CA GLY A 66 -9.75 -0.03 -21.70
C GLY A 66 -9.78 -1.05 -20.56
N PHE A 67 -10.42 -2.21 -20.74
CA PHE A 67 -10.38 -3.28 -19.74
C PHE A 67 -8.99 -3.91 -19.69
N SER A 68 -8.51 -4.18 -18.48
CA SER A 68 -7.28 -4.97 -18.28
C SER A 68 -7.51 -6.43 -18.65
N GLU A 69 -6.44 -7.13 -19.04
CA GLU A 69 -6.48 -8.57 -19.39
C GLU A 69 -7.21 -9.43 -18.33
N ARG A 70 -6.96 -9.21 -17.04
CA ARG A 70 -7.66 -9.94 -15.96
C ARG A 70 -9.17 -9.69 -15.96
N GLN A 71 -9.58 -8.45 -16.27
CA GLN A 71 -11.00 -8.12 -16.36
C GLN A 71 -11.63 -8.75 -17.60
N VAL A 72 -10.90 -8.81 -18.73
CA VAL A 72 -11.32 -9.52 -19.94
C VAL A 72 -11.54 -11.00 -19.63
N TYR A 73 -10.58 -11.66 -18.98
CA TYR A 73 -10.71 -13.06 -18.56
C TYR A 73 -11.90 -13.28 -17.61
N SER A 74 -12.10 -12.40 -16.62
CA SER A 74 -13.24 -12.50 -15.71
C SER A 74 -14.58 -12.33 -16.42
N ALA A 75 -14.68 -11.42 -17.40
CA ALA A 75 -15.87 -11.23 -18.20
C ALA A 75 -16.18 -12.48 -19.05
N LEU A 76 -15.16 -13.03 -19.71
CA LEU A 76 -15.28 -14.25 -20.51
C LEU A 76 -15.66 -15.48 -19.66
N GLN A 77 -15.08 -15.64 -18.47
CA GLN A 77 -15.47 -16.71 -17.54
C GLN A 77 -16.94 -16.60 -17.11
N LYS A 78 -17.43 -15.39 -16.88
CA LYS A 78 -18.85 -15.17 -16.54
C LYS A 78 -19.78 -15.50 -17.71
N GLY A 79 -19.36 -15.24 -18.95
CA GLY A 79 -20.15 -15.50 -20.15
C GLY A 79 -20.13 -16.96 -20.61
N TYR A 80 -18.96 -17.59 -20.61
CA TYR A 80 -18.73 -18.91 -21.22
C TYR A 80 -18.33 -20.01 -20.23
N GLY A 81 -18.14 -19.67 -18.94
CA GLY A 81 -17.74 -20.59 -17.88
C GLY A 81 -16.22 -20.64 -17.64
N GLU A 82 -15.82 -21.29 -16.55
CA GLU A 82 -14.40 -21.36 -16.14
C GLU A 82 -13.52 -22.14 -17.14
N GLY A 83 -14.12 -23.05 -17.92
CA GLY A 83 -13.44 -23.88 -18.92
C GLY A 83 -12.94 -23.13 -20.16
N ILE A 84 -13.29 -21.85 -20.33
CA ILE A 84 -12.77 -21.02 -21.42
C ILE A 84 -11.28 -20.69 -21.25
N ILE A 85 -10.73 -20.82 -20.03
CA ILE A 85 -9.35 -20.48 -19.73
C ILE A 85 -8.51 -21.75 -19.63
N ALA A 86 -7.45 -21.84 -20.45
CA ALA A 86 -6.57 -23.01 -20.46
C ALA A 86 -5.82 -23.22 -19.13
N HIS A 87 -5.50 -22.13 -18.43
CA HIS A 87 -4.76 -22.15 -17.16
C HIS A 87 -5.37 -21.18 -16.14
N PRO A 88 -6.37 -21.59 -15.34
CA PRO A 88 -7.03 -20.71 -14.36
C PRO A 88 -6.08 -20.18 -13.26
N ASP A 89 -4.97 -20.89 -12.99
CA ASP A 89 -4.01 -20.54 -11.93
C ASP A 89 -3.24 -19.22 -12.15
N ARG A 90 -3.22 -18.69 -13.37
CA ARG A 90 -2.46 -17.48 -13.72
C ARG A 90 -3.16 -16.17 -13.32
N ILE A 91 -4.47 -16.20 -13.09
CA ILE A 91 -5.30 -14.98 -13.03
C ILE A 91 -5.52 -14.48 -11.60
N GLY A 92 -5.29 -15.33 -10.59
CA GLY A 92 -5.89 -15.12 -9.26
C GLY A 92 -4.95 -15.10 -8.06
N LYS A 93 -3.64 -14.92 -8.21
CA LYS A 93 -2.73 -14.90 -7.04
C LYS A 93 -1.87 -13.66 -7.02
N THR A 94 -2.50 -12.48 -6.96
CA THR A 94 -1.84 -11.36 -6.28
C THR A 94 -1.63 -11.81 -4.84
N SER A 95 -0.40 -12.21 -4.52
CA SER A 95 0.00 -12.74 -3.22
C SER A 95 -0.59 -11.82 -2.15
N LEU A 96 -1.59 -12.32 -1.40
CA LEU A 96 -2.32 -11.58 -0.36
C LEU A 96 -1.38 -11.01 0.73
N TRP A 97 -0.15 -11.50 0.74
CA TRP A 97 0.98 -11.05 1.53
C TRP A 97 1.47 -9.65 1.16
N ILE A 98 1.36 -9.23 -0.11
CA ILE A 98 1.82 -7.91 -0.58
C ILE A 98 1.06 -6.76 0.12
N PRO A 99 -0.29 -6.73 0.12
CA PRO A 99 -1.00 -5.70 0.88
C PRO A 99 -0.78 -5.84 2.40
N GLY A 100 -0.60 -7.07 2.91
CA GLY A 100 -0.32 -7.32 4.32
C GLY A 100 1.03 -6.75 4.79
N ILE A 101 2.10 -6.98 4.04
CA ILE A 101 3.45 -6.46 4.35
C ILE A 101 3.46 -4.94 4.31
N LEU A 102 2.79 -4.34 3.33
CA LEU A 102 2.70 -2.88 3.21
C LEU A 102 1.98 -2.25 4.40
N LEU A 103 0.90 -2.88 4.88
CA LEU A 103 0.14 -2.44 6.05
C LEU A 103 0.99 -2.50 7.34
N VAL A 104 1.77 -3.56 7.52
CA VAL A 104 2.66 -3.69 8.68
C VAL A 104 3.74 -2.62 8.67
N ILE A 105 4.39 -2.38 7.53
CA ILE A 105 5.40 -1.32 7.38
C ILE A 105 4.80 0.06 7.67
N PHE A 106 3.58 0.31 7.18
CA PHE A 106 2.88 1.57 7.42
C PHE A 106 2.59 1.78 8.91
N LEU A 107 2.09 0.76 9.62
CA LEU A 107 1.84 0.84 11.06
C LEU A 107 3.12 1.08 11.87
N ILE A 108 4.22 0.42 11.52
CA ILE A 108 5.53 0.64 12.16
C ILE A 108 6.01 2.07 11.91
N PHE A 109 5.90 2.56 10.69
CA PHE A 109 6.31 3.91 10.32
C PHE A 109 5.52 4.97 11.08
N VAL A 110 4.19 4.85 11.13
CA VAL A 110 3.32 5.75 11.89
C VAL A 110 3.65 5.66 13.39
N GLY A 111 3.80 4.45 13.93
CA GLY A 111 4.17 4.23 15.33
C GLY A 111 5.51 4.85 15.69
N TYR A 112 6.52 4.77 14.81
CA TYR A 112 7.83 5.40 15.00
C TYR A 112 7.74 6.93 15.03
N ILE A 113 6.96 7.53 14.12
CA ILE A 113 6.76 8.98 14.08
C ILE A 113 5.99 9.48 15.31
N VAL A 114 4.96 8.75 15.76
CA VAL A 114 4.19 9.10 16.96
C VAL A 114 5.02 8.94 18.23
N SER A 115 5.83 7.87 18.31
CA SER A 115 6.74 7.63 19.44
C SER A 115 7.88 8.62 19.53
N ARG A 116 8.16 9.36 18.44
CA ARG A 116 9.10 10.50 18.44
C ARG A 116 8.56 11.75 19.12
N LYS A 117 7.34 11.75 19.67
CA LYS A 117 6.93 12.82 20.58
C LYS A 117 7.90 12.85 21.77
N PRO A 118 8.46 14.02 22.15
CA PRO A 118 9.32 14.12 23.30
C PRO A 118 8.56 13.62 24.53
N ASN A 119 9.21 12.77 25.33
CA ASN A 119 8.68 12.28 26.60
C ASN A 119 7.99 13.44 27.35
N PRO A 120 6.66 13.41 27.54
CA PRO A 120 5.96 14.45 28.30
C PRO A 120 6.32 14.44 29.80
N GLY A 121 7.22 13.54 30.22
CA GLY A 121 7.67 13.38 31.61
C GLY A 121 8.74 14.36 32.09
N VAL A 122 9.26 15.25 31.25
CA VAL A 122 10.11 16.35 31.74
C VAL A 122 9.29 17.63 31.75
N ILE A 123 8.53 17.82 32.83
CA ILE A 123 7.92 19.12 33.13
C ILE A 123 9.08 20.09 33.37
N PRO A 124 9.30 21.12 32.54
CA PRO A 124 10.26 22.15 32.84
C PRO A 124 9.70 22.92 34.02
N ILE A 125 10.23 22.71 35.22
CA ILE A 125 9.83 23.50 36.40
C ILE A 125 10.39 24.92 36.17
N PRO A 126 9.55 25.94 35.96
CA PRO A 126 10.03 27.31 35.81
C PRO A 126 10.69 27.72 37.12
N GLY A 127 11.97 28.10 37.07
CA GLY A 127 12.70 28.59 38.23
C GLY A 127 13.53 27.57 39.02
N ARG A 128 13.84 26.39 38.46
CA ARG A 128 14.78 25.42 39.07
C ARG A 128 16.09 26.09 39.52
N GLU A 129 16.67 26.92 38.66
CA GLU A 129 17.93 27.63 38.95
C GLU A 129 17.83 28.55 40.17
N LYS A 130 16.65 29.11 40.45
CA LYS A 130 16.42 29.94 41.64
C LYS A 130 16.37 29.06 42.90
N TYR A 131 15.67 27.93 42.83
CA TYR A 131 15.60 26.95 43.92
C TYR A 131 16.97 26.36 44.26
N GLU A 132 17.75 26.03 43.23
CA GLU A 132 19.07 25.45 43.38
C GLU A 132 20.07 26.43 44.01
N ARG A 133 20.00 27.72 43.62
CA ARG A 133 20.77 28.78 44.28
C ARG A 133 20.37 28.96 45.75
N GLN A 134 19.07 28.96 46.04
CA GLN A 134 18.58 29.13 47.42
C GLN A 134 19.05 27.98 48.33
N PHE A 135 18.99 26.75 47.83
CA PHE A 135 19.46 25.57 48.57
C PHE A 135 20.96 25.64 48.85
N GLN A 136 21.77 26.06 47.87
CA GLN A 136 23.22 26.21 48.04
C GLN A 136 23.58 27.29 49.07
N GLU A 137 22.81 28.37 49.14
CA GLU A 137 22.97 29.43 50.15
C GLU A 137 22.62 28.92 51.56
N GLU A 138 21.49 28.23 51.72
CA GLU A 138 21.08 27.64 53.00
C GLU A 138 22.11 26.61 53.49
N TYR A 139 22.58 25.72 52.60
CA TYR A 139 23.59 24.72 52.95
C TYR A 139 24.91 25.36 53.39
N ARG A 140 25.39 26.36 52.66
CA ARG A 140 26.61 27.09 53.02
C ARG A 140 26.50 27.76 54.38
N ASN A 141 25.37 28.40 54.68
CA ASN A 141 25.14 29.02 55.99
C ASN A 141 25.13 27.97 57.11
N PHE A 142 24.50 26.82 56.88
CA PHE A 142 24.48 25.72 57.86
C PHE A 142 25.88 25.20 58.17
N ILE A 143 26.75 25.05 57.16
CA ILE A 143 28.14 24.61 57.38
C ILE A 143 28.95 25.65 58.16
N LEU A 144 28.77 26.95 57.86
CA LEU A 144 29.45 28.02 58.60
C LEU A 144 29.01 28.08 60.07
N GLU A 145 27.73 27.86 60.35
CA GLU A 145 27.21 27.80 61.73
C GLU A 145 27.74 26.60 62.53
N LEU A 146 28.08 25.49 61.85
CA LEU A 146 28.74 24.34 62.48
C LEU A 146 30.23 24.56 62.72
N GLU A 147 30.90 25.43 61.95
CA GLU A 147 32.33 25.71 62.10
C GLU A 147 32.62 26.76 63.19
N ASP A 148 31.67 27.65 63.47
CA ASP A 148 31.79 28.70 64.50
C ASP A 148 31.40 28.23 65.93
N LYS A 149 31.11 26.93 66.11
CA LYS A 149 30.62 26.33 67.36
C LYS A 149 31.55 25.25 67.89
#